data_AF-A0A1F8ZVQ9-F1
#
_entry.id   AF-A0A1F8ZVQ9-F1
#
_cell.length_a   1.000
_cell.length_b   1.000
_cell.length_c   1.000
_cell.angle_alpha   90.00
_cell.angle_beta   90.00
_cell.angle_gamma   90.00
#
_symmetry.space_group_name_H-M   'P 1'
#
loop_
_entity.id
_entity.type
_entity.pdbx_description
1 polymer ?
#
loop_
_entity_poly.entity_id
_entity_poly.type
_entity_poly.pdbx_seq_one_letter_code
_entity_poly.pdbx_strand_id
1 'polypeptide(L)'
;MTKDSIKLVHCVLSKKKGTKKKAEARFIPYQEFELWKYFISHQYEVTVSEEDIYLWIPQKEFERKKASFVHVEWLPVHKITLYFFLKNEGVLVPVTRFFQESDYPKVKPLFLKHFEEFQDEGHMTKVLEHIQEEKGVCLKNI
;
A
#
# COMPACT_ATOMS: atom_id res chain seq x y z
N MET A 1 -19.60 3.82 -7.68
CA MET A 1 -18.21 3.94 -7.18
C MET A 1 -17.57 5.14 -7.85
N THR A 2 -16.79 5.94 -7.14
CA THR A 2 -16.02 7.02 -7.77
C THR A 2 -14.85 6.42 -8.52
N LYS A 3 -14.41 7.10 -9.59
CA LYS A 3 -13.36 6.60 -10.50
C LYS A 3 -12.05 6.26 -9.76
N ASP A 4 -11.84 6.86 -8.59
CA ASP A 4 -10.58 6.80 -7.84
C ASP A 4 -10.64 5.92 -6.58
N SER A 5 -11.76 5.21 -6.33
CA SER A 5 -11.85 4.28 -5.20
C SER A 5 -11.12 2.97 -5.47
N ILE A 6 -10.40 2.43 -4.50
CA ILE A 6 -9.56 1.24 -4.66
C ILE A 6 -9.94 0.19 -3.63
N LYS A 7 -10.22 -1.04 -4.07
CA LYS A 7 -10.45 -2.18 -3.17
C LYS A 7 -9.12 -2.69 -2.64
N LEU A 8 -8.98 -2.77 -1.33
CA LEU A 8 -7.79 -3.22 -0.63
C LEU A 8 -8.12 -4.43 0.26
N VAL A 9 -7.13 -5.28 0.47
CA VAL A 9 -7.12 -6.26 1.56
C VAL A 9 -6.28 -5.67 2.67
N HIS A 10 -6.88 -5.52 3.85
CA HIS A 10 -6.15 -5.32 5.09
C HIS A 10 -5.73 -6.70 5.61
N CYS A 11 -4.47 -6.87 5.98
CA CYS A 11 -3.99 -8.09 6.58
C CYS A 11 -2.89 -7.82 7.60
N VAL A 12 -2.69 -8.77 8.49
CA VAL A 12 -1.64 -8.74 9.52
C VAL A 12 -0.55 -9.75 9.19
N LEU A 13 0.70 -9.29 9.28
CA LEU A 13 1.89 -10.10 9.04
C LEU A 13 2.53 -10.56 10.35
N SER A 14 2.86 -11.84 10.42
CA SER A 14 3.63 -12.43 11.53
C SER A 14 4.75 -13.32 11.00
N LYS A 15 5.93 -13.27 11.63
CA LYS A 15 7.02 -14.21 11.34
C LYS A 15 6.78 -15.53 12.06
N LYS A 16 7.15 -16.67 11.44
CA LYS A 16 7.18 -17.96 12.13
C LYS A 16 8.13 -17.89 13.35
N LYS A 17 7.71 -18.53 14.44
CA LYS A 17 8.28 -18.60 15.81
C LYS A 17 9.73 -18.11 15.98
N GLY A 18 9.93 -17.15 16.89
CA GLY A 18 11.25 -16.83 17.47
C GLY A 18 11.59 -15.34 17.60
N THR A 19 10.87 -14.46 16.90
CA THR A 19 11.10 -13.01 16.96
C THR A 19 9.87 -12.29 17.52
N LYS A 20 10.03 -11.59 18.67
CA LYS A 20 9.05 -10.68 19.27
C LYS A 20 8.85 -9.39 18.43
N LYS A 21 8.80 -9.48 17.10
CA LYS A 21 8.41 -8.32 16.29
C LYS A 21 6.90 -8.16 16.36
N LYS A 22 6.46 -6.92 16.61
CA LYS A 22 5.05 -6.54 16.56
C LYS A 22 4.47 -6.99 15.22
N ALA A 23 3.27 -7.53 15.25
CA ALA A 23 2.53 -7.86 14.05
C ALA A 23 2.35 -6.58 13.21
N GLU A 24 2.57 -6.68 11.90
CA GLU A 24 2.60 -5.53 11.01
C GLU A 24 1.36 -5.55 10.11
N ALA A 25 0.56 -4.49 10.17
CA ALA A 25 -0.60 -4.34 9.30
C ALA A 25 -0.17 -3.88 7.90
N ARG A 26 -0.87 -4.38 6.88
CA ARG A 26 -0.66 -4.05 5.47
C ARG A 26 -2.00 -3.81 4.78
N PHE A 27 -2.00 -2.87 3.85
CA PHE A 27 -3.09 -2.67 2.89
C PHE A 27 -2.55 -2.98 1.49
N ILE A 28 -3.11 -4.00 0.84
CA ILE A 28 -2.66 -4.50 -0.46
C ILE A 28 -3.81 -4.40 -1.46
N PRO A 29 -3.60 -3.93 -2.71
CA PRO A 29 -4.63 -3.96 -3.74
C PRO A 29 -5.24 -5.34 -3.89
N TYR A 30 -6.57 -5.42 -3.91
CA TYR A 30 -7.29 -6.70 -3.96
C TYR A 30 -6.84 -7.58 -5.13
N GLN A 31 -6.58 -6.96 -6.30
CA GLN A 31 -6.13 -7.66 -7.51
C GLN A 31 -4.72 -8.26 -7.40
N GLU A 32 -3.89 -7.74 -6.49
CA GLU A 32 -2.51 -8.17 -6.28
C GLU A 32 -2.37 -9.15 -5.11
N PHE A 33 -3.41 -9.26 -4.27
CA PHE A 33 -3.29 -9.84 -2.93
C PHE A 33 -2.86 -11.30 -2.93
N GLU A 34 -3.51 -12.18 -3.70
CA GLU A 34 -3.20 -13.62 -3.68
C GLU A 34 -1.77 -13.90 -4.15
N LEU A 35 -1.33 -13.21 -5.20
CA LEU A 35 0.04 -13.34 -5.71
C LEU A 35 1.05 -12.81 -4.69
N TRP A 36 0.78 -11.63 -4.12
CA TRP A 36 1.62 -11.04 -3.09
C TRP A 36 1.73 -11.96 -1.87
N LYS A 37 0.61 -12.48 -1.37
CA LYS A 37 0.52 -13.42 -0.23
C LYS A 37 1.34 -14.67 -0.50
N TYR A 38 1.21 -15.25 -1.70
CA TYR A 38 2.03 -16.38 -2.12
C TYR A 38 3.52 -16.04 -2.03
N PHE A 39 3.97 -14.94 -2.62
CA PHE A 39 5.39 -14.53 -2.59
C PHE A 39 5.90 -14.34 -1.16
N ILE A 40 5.18 -13.59 -0.32
CA ILE A 40 5.67 -13.29 1.03
C ILE A 40 5.69 -14.51 1.94
N SER A 41 4.75 -15.44 1.77
CA SER A 41 4.72 -16.67 2.56
C SER A 41 5.76 -17.69 2.13
N HIS A 42 6.10 -17.75 0.84
CA HIS A 42 7.06 -18.73 0.33
C HIS A 42 8.51 -18.23 0.35
N GLN A 43 8.76 -16.96 0.00
CA GLN A 43 10.12 -16.42 -0.05
C GLN A 43 10.62 -15.90 1.30
N TYR A 44 9.73 -15.36 2.12
CA TYR A 44 10.11 -14.67 3.36
C TYR A 44 9.59 -15.36 4.63
N GLU A 45 8.98 -16.54 4.48
CA GLU A 45 8.41 -17.36 5.58
C GLU A 45 7.46 -16.58 6.51
N VAL A 46 6.73 -15.60 5.94
CA VAL A 46 5.77 -14.77 6.66
C VAL A 46 4.38 -15.41 6.62
N THR A 47 3.71 -15.45 7.77
CA THR A 47 2.30 -15.85 7.86
C THR A 47 1.41 -14.61 7.74
N VAL A 48 0.39 -14.71 6.89
CA VAL A 48 -0.64 -13.68 6.68
C VAL A 48 -1.91 -14.10 7.41
N SER A 49 -2.52 -13.18 8.15
CA SER A 49 -3.77 -13.38 8.88
C SER A 49 -4.67 -12.15 8.81
N GLU A 50 -5.89 -12.26 9.34
CA GLU A 50 -6.85 -11.14 9.48
C GLU A 50 -7.14 -10.43 8.15
N GLU A 51 -7.53 -11.21 7.14
CA GLU A 51 -7.75 -10.78 5.76
C GLU A 51 -9.14 -10.16 5.60
N ASP A 52 -9.24 -8.85 5.76
CA ASP A 52 -10.48 -8.08 5.67
C ASP A 52 -10.48 -7.20 4.41
N ILE A 53 -11.63 -7.06 3.74
CA ILE A 53 -11.77 -6.15 2.59
C ILE A 53 -12.09 -4.73 3.06
N TYR A 54 -11.35 -3.76 2.52
CA TYR A 54 -11.56 -2.33 2.72
C TYR A 54 -11.70 -1.62 1.38
N LEU A 55 -12.44 -0.50 1.37
CA LEU A 55 -12.43 0.42 0.25
C LEU A 55 -11.65 1.67 0.61
N TRP A 56 -10.54 1.91 -0.07
CA TRP A 56 -9.85 3.19 0.01
C TRP A 56 -10.53 4.21 -0.89
N ILE A 57 -10.75 5.41 -0.35
CA ILE A 57 -11.25 6.57 -1.09
C ILE A 57 -10.41 7.82 -0.79
N PRO A 58 -10.21 8.72 -1.77
CA PRO A 58 -9.52 10.00 -1.54
C PRO A 58 -10.19 10.85 -0.45
N GLN A 59 -9.41 11.65 0.29
CA GLN A 59 -9.93 12.49 1.38
C GLN A 59 -11.05 13.43 0.88
N LYS A 60 -10.87 14.03 -0.31
CA LYS A 60 -11.86 14.94 -0.91
C LYS A 60 -13.20 14.24 -1.17
N GLU A 61 -13.15 12.97 -1.57
CA GLU A 61 -14.32 12.13 -1.82
C GLU A 61 -15.03 11.76 -0.51
N PHE A 62 -14.25 11.41 0.52
CA PHE A 62 -14.78 11.13 1.85
C PHE A 62 -15.50 12.34 2.44
N GLU A 63 -14.88 13.53 2.45
CA GLU A 63 -15.52 14.73 3.00
C GLU A 63 -16.79 15.11 2.25
N ARG A 64 -16.82 14.95 0.91
CA ARG A 64 -18.03 15.22 0.12
C ARG A 64 -19.19 14.29 0.47
N LYS A 65 -18.91 13.04 0.86
CA LYS A 65 -19.90 11.99 1.12
C LYS A 65 -19.99 11.59 2.58
N LYS A 66 -19.43 12.38 3.49
CA LYS A 66 -19.28 12.03 4.91
C LYS A 66 -20.59 11.63 5.57
N ALA A 67 -21.68 12.31 5.23
CA ALA A 67 -23.03 11.98 5.71
C ALA A 67 -23.50 10.56 5.35
N SER A 68 -23.03 10.02 4.22
CA SER A 68 -23.33 8.64 3.79
C SER A 68 -22.49 7.59 4.51
N PHE A 69 -21.44 7.99 5.24
CA PHE A 69 -20.49 7.09 5.91
C PHE A 69 -20.55 7.16 7.44
N VAL A 70 -21.60 7.76 8.00
CA VAL A 70 -21.72 8.01 9.46
C VAL A 70 -21.63 6.73 10.30
N HIS A 71 -22.07 5.60 9.75
CA HIS A 71 -22.06 4.30 10.44
C HIS A 71 -20.96 3.34 9.95
N VAL A 72 -20.06 3.83 9.09
CA VAL A 72 -19.00 3.01 8.51
C VAL A 72 -17.71 3.29 9.28
N GLU A 73 -17.09 2.23 9.81
CA GLU A 73 -15.76 2.36 10.43
C GLU A 73 -14.73 2.73 9.36
N TRP A 74 -13.84 3.66 9.69
CA TRP A 74 -12.82 4.13 8.76
C TRP A 74 -11.49 4.41 9.43
N LEU A 75 -10.41 4.25 8.65
CA LEU A 75 -9.04 4.48 9.07
C LEU A 75 -8.35 5.42 8.09
N PRO A 76 -7.59 6.43 8.55
CA PRO A 76 -6.83 7.30 7.67
C PRO A 76 -5.63 6.54 7.06
N VAL A 77 -5.52 6.59 5.74
CA VAL A 77 -4.52 5.84 4.96
C VAL A 77 -3.98 6.70 3.82
N HIS A 78 -2.66 6.82 3.76
CA HIS A 78 -1.93 7.45 2.66
C HIS A 78 -1.72 6.48 1.52
N LYS A 79 -1.94 6.96 0.31
CA LYS A 79 -1.49 6.33 -0.93
C LYS A 79 -0.24 7.05 -1.40
N ILE A 80 0.83 6.30 -1.64
CA ILE A 80 2.04 6.79 -2.32
C ILE A 80 2.22 6.05 -3.63
N THR A 81 2.50 6.78 -4.71
CA THR A 81 2.81 6.22 -6.02
C THR A 81 4.16 6.74 -6.47
N LEU A 82 5.07 5.82 -6.77
CA LEU A 82 6.38 6.08 -7.37
C LEU A 82 6.33 5.66 -8.84
N TYR A 83 6.94 6.43 -9.73
CA TYR A 83 7.03 6.07 -11.15
C TYR A 83 8.48 5.70 -11.51
N PHE A 84 8.63 4.53 -12.13
CA PHE A 84 9.91 4.01 -12.62
C PHE A 84 9.90 3.97 -14.12
N PHE A 85 10.98 4.45 -14.75
CA PHE A 85 11.17 4.29 -16.18
C PHE A 85 12.04 3.05 -16.42
N LEU A 86 11.44 2.05 -17.04
CA LEU A 86 12.11 0.84 -17.48
C LEU A 86 12.71 1.10 -18.86
N LYS A 87 14.02 1.39 -18.89
CA LYS A 87 14.70 1.85 -20.11
C LYS A 87 14.66 0.83 -21.25
N ASN A 88 14.80 -0.46 -20.93
CA ASN A 88 14.88 -1.52 -21.95
C ASN A 88 13.52 -1.73 -22.63
N GLU A 89 12.44 -1.50 -21.89
CA GLU A 89 11.06 -1.69 -22.32
C GLU A 89 10.42 -0.38 -22.80
N GLY A 90 11.06 0.77 -22.53
CA GLY A 90 10.55 2.09 -22.89
C GLY A 90 9.26 2.48 -22.17
N VAL A 91 8.97 1.88 -21.00
CA VAL A 91 7.69 2.05 -20.29
C VAL A 91 7.88 2.72 -18.92
N LEU A 92 6.87 3.50 -18.54
CA LEU A 92 6.74 4.04 -17.19
C LEU A 92 5.84 3.12 -16.36
N VAL A 93 6.35 2.60 -15.25
CA VAL A 93 5.63 1.68 -14.36
C VAL A 93 5.38 2.35 -13.02
N PRO A 94 4.12 2.44 -12.55
CA PRO A 94 3.80 2.92 -11.22
C PRO A 94 3.95 1.80 -10.18
N VAL A 95 4.56 2.13 -9.04
CA VAL A 95 4.52 1.32 -7.82
C VAL A 95 3.71 2.08 -6.80
N THR A 96 2.54 1.54 -6.46
CA THR A 96 1.62 2.14 -5.48
C THR A 96 1.64 1.36 -4.18
N ARG A 97 1.68 2.07 -3.04
CA ARG A 97 1.55 1.50 -1.70
C ARG A 97 0.59 2.31 -0.84
N PHE A 98 0.00 1.62 0.13
CA PHE A 98 -0.95 2.18 1.08
C PHE A 98 -0.40 2.01 2.50
N PHE A 99 -0.39 3.09 3.26
CA PHE A 99 0.15 3.12 4.61
C PHE A 99 -0.82 3.80 5.55
N GLN A 100 -1.05 3.21 6.72
CA GLN A 100 -1.83 3.86 7.77
C GLN A 100 -1.16 5.17 8.19
N GLU A 101 -1.96 6.22 8.40
CA GLU A 101 -1.47 7.57 8.76
C GLU A 101 -0.49 7.54 9.94
N SER A 102 -0.75 6.69 10.94
CA SER A 102 0.09 6.55 12.15
C SER A 102 1.52 6.09 11.84
N ASP A 103 1.69 5.27 10.80
CA ASP A 103 2.99 4.70 10.44
C ASP A 103 3.66 5.47 9.31
N TYR A 104 2.89 6.24 8.52
CA TYR A 104 3.35 6.91 7.32
C TYR A 104 4.65 7.73 7.49
N PRO A 105 4.81 8.59 8.52
CA PRO A 105 6.04 9.38 8.71
C PRO A 105 7.28 8.53 8.92
N LYS A 106 7.12 7.31 9.48
CA LYS A 106 8.24 6.39 9.77
C LYS A 106 8.55 5.48 8.58
N VAL A 107 7.52 4.98 7.90
CA VAL A 107 7.70 4.00 6.82
C VAL A 107 8.05 4.66 5.49
N LYS A 108 7.62 5.91 5.23
CA LYS A 108 7.92 6.62 3.98
C LYS A 108 9.43 6.71 3.70
N PRO A 109 10.30 7.18 4.62
CA PRO A 109 11.74 7.24 4.35
C PRO A 109 12.35 5.87 4.05
N LEU A 110 11.92 4.82 4.76
CA LEU A 110 12.39 3.45 4.54
C LEU A 110 11.96 2.92 3.18
N PHE A 111 10.71 3.16 2.81
CA PHE A 111 10.15 2.81 1.51
C PHE A 111 10.89 3.51 0.38
N LEU A 112 11.14 4.82 0.48
CA LEU A 112 11.85 5.58 -0.55
C LEU A 112 13.30 5.12 -0.72
N LYS A 113 13.99 4.84 0.40
CA LYS A 113 15.37 4.33 0.41
C LYS A 113 15.49 2.96 -0.27
N HIS A 114 14.55 2.05 -0.02
CA HIS A 114 14.53 0.74 -0.69
C HIS A 114 14.59 0.88 -2.22
N PHE A 115 13.86 1.85 -2.79
CA PHE A 115 13.87 2.07 -4.24
C PHE A 115 15.03 2.92 -4.76
N GLU A 116 15.80 3.58 -3.90
CA GLU A 116 17.07 4.20 -4.29
C GLU A 116 18.12 3.12 -4.53
N GLU A 117 18.19 2.11 -3.65
CA GLU A 117 19.12 0.97 -3.77
C GLU A 117 18.90 0.16 -5.07
N PHE A 118 17.65 0.04 -5.54
CA PHE A 118 17.33 -0.64 -6.81
C PHE A 118 17.78 0.13 -8.07
N GLN A 119 18.13 1.42 -7.97
CA GLN A 119 18.63 2.18 -9.12
C GLN A 119 20.07 1.83 -9.48
N ASP A 120 20.88 1.49 -8.48
CA ASP A 120 22.31 1.25 -8.65
C ASP A 120 22.60 -0.09 -9.35
N GLU A 121 21.63 -1.00 -9.39
CA GLU A 121 21.73 -2.29 -10.09
C GLU A 121 21.43 -2.21 -11.61
N GLY A 122 21.22 -1.01 -12.17
CA GLY A 122 21.24 -0.77 -13.61
C GLY A 122 20.02 -1.20 -14.42
N HIS A 123 19.01 -1.85 -13.81
CA HIS A 123 17.81 -2.33 -14.50
C HIS A 123 16.64 -1.33 -14.52
N MET A 124 16.60 -0.36 -13.59
CA MET A 124 15.52 0.62 -13.49
C MET A 124 16.08 2.02 -13.25
N THR A 125 15.54 3.03 -13.92
CA THR A 125 15.82 4.44 -13.57
C THR A 125 14.59 5.00 -12.86
N LYS A 126 14.68 5.19 -11.53
CA LYS A 126 13.65 5.92 -10.77
C LYS A 126 13.54 7.31 -11.38
N VAL A 127 12.34 7.70 -11.76
CA VAL A 127 12.07 9.09 -12.12
C VAL A 127 11.76 9.80 -10.81
N LEU A 128 12.83 10.14 -10.06
CA LEU A 128 12.77 10.71 -8.70
C LEU A 128 11.84 11.92 -8.59
N GLU A 129 11.59 12.63 -9.68
CA GLU A 129 10.73 13.82 -9.75
C GLU A 129 9.22 13.53 -9.69
N HIS A 130 8.80 12.26 -9.70
CA HIS A 130 7.38 11.88 -9.75
C HIS A 130 6.99 11.00 -8.56
N ILE A 131 7.05 11.55 -7.34
CA ILE A 131 6.40 10.94 -6.17
C ILE A 131 5.02 11.59 -6.04
N GLN A 132 3.96 10.79 -6.13
CA GLN A 132 2.59 11.25 -5.87
C GLN A 132 2.13 10.74 -4.50
N GLU A 133 1.66 11.67 -3.66
CA GLU A 133 1.15 11.37 -2.33
C GLU A 133 -0.29 11.85 -2.24
N GLU A 134 -1.19 10.97 -1.79
CA GLU A 134 -2.60 11.26 -1.67
C GLU A 134 -3.14 10.75 -0.33
N LYS A 135 -3.79 11.65 0.42
CA LYS A 135 -4.50 11.31 1.64
C LYS A 135 -5.85 10.70 1.31
N GLY A 136 -6.25 9.68 2.06
CA GLY A 136 -7.56 9.08 1.96
C GLY A 136 -7.95 8.33 3.23
N VAL A 137 -9.06 7.62 3.14
CA VAL A 137 -9.54 6.75 4.20
C VAL A 137 -9.88 5.37 3.65
N CYS A 138 -9.59 4.34 4.43
CA CYS A 138 -10.06 2.98 4.21
C CYS A 138 -11.34 2.76 5.00
N LEU A 139 -12.43 2.46 4.30
CA LEU A 139 -13.73 2.15 4.86
C LEU A 139 -13.88 0.62 5.01
N LYS A 140 -14.29 0.15 6.19
CA LYS A 140 -14.51 -1.28 6.47
C LYS A 140 -15.95 -1.69 6.15
N ASN A 141 -16.18 -2.91 5.65
CA ASN A 141 -17.51 -3.52 5.50
C ASN A 141 -18.51 -2.72 4.64
N ILE A 142 -18.11 -2.35 3.42
CA ILE A 142 -19.02 -1.74 2.43
C ILE A 142 -19.63 -2.80 1.52
#